data_AF-A0A5E4KN30-F1
#
_entry.id   AF-A0A5E4KN30-F1
#
_cell.length_a   1.000
_cell.length_b   1.000
_cell.length_c   1.000
_cell.angle_alpha   90.00
_cell.angle_beta   90.00
_cell.angle_gamma   90.00
#
_symmetry.space_group_name_H-M   'P 1'
#
loop_
_entity.id
_entity.type
_entity.pdbx_description
1 polymer ?
#
loop_
_entity_poly.entity_id
_entity_poly.type
_entity_poly.pdbx_seq_one_letter_code
_entity_poly.pdbx_strand_id
1 'polypeptide(L)'
;MNDRDIFVRKTANYRIWVDDAGVGRIRILKRINFKTLVSLFEELHGEIKKRIAGNPGKVHIIFYISKSLYDEMSVNAKEFLGFCQSCMGIKFELVLIEL
;
A
#
# COMPACT_ATOMS: atom_id res chain seq x y z
N MET A 1 -0.25 19.61 -20.56
CA MET A 1 -0.53 18.36 -19.80
C MET A 1 0.78 17.99 -19.13
N ASN A 2 0.86 18.03 -17.80
CA ASN A 2 2.09 17.70 -17.10
C ASN A 2 2.07 16.19 -16.84
N ASP A 3 2.92 15.44 -17.53
CA ASP A 3 3.15 14.01 -17.32
C ASP A 3 3.78 13.78 -15.95
N ARG A 4 3.00 13.91 -14.88
CA ARG A 4 3.34 13.28 -13.61
C ARG A 4 3.17 11.78 -13.86
N ASP A 5 4.26 11.11 -14.24
CA ASP A 5 4.33 9.67 -14.49
C ASP A 5 3.37 8.90 -13.59
N ILE A 6 2.34 8.33 -14.21
CA ILE A 6 1.30 7.58 -13.52
C ILE A 6 1.96 6.32 -12.98
N PHE A 7 2.27 6.28 -11.69
CA PHE A 7 2.78 5.06 -11.07
C PHE A 7 1.61 4.11 -10.87
N VAL A 8 1.50 3.10 -11.72
CA VAL A 8 0.51 2.02 -11.64
C VAL A 8 1.20 0.71 -12.01
N ARG A 9 1.06 -0.30 -11.14
CA ARG A 9 1.43 -1.68 -11.44
C ARG A 9 0.24 -2.59 -11.19
N LYS A 10 -0.04 -3.45 -12.15
CA LYS A 10 -1.14 -4.42 -12.11
C LYS A 10 -0.56 -5.82 -12.32
N THR A 11 -0.89 -6.73 -11.42
CA THR A 11 -0.60 -8.16 -11.56
C THR A 11 -1.87 -8.96 -11.38
N ALA A 12 -1.79 -10.28 -11.55
CA ALA A 12 -2.90 -11.19 -11.24
C ALA A 12 -3.26 -11.21 -9.74
N ASN A 13 -2.32 -10.83 -8.86
CA ASN A 13 -2.46 -10.99 -7.42
C ASN A 13 -2.65 -9.67 -6.68
N TYR A 14 -2.18 -8.56 -7.24
CA TYR A 14 -2.29 -7.25 -6.61
C TYR A 14 -2.28 -6.12 -7.62
N ARG A 15 -2.67 -4.94 -7.15
CA ARG A 15 -2.53 -3.66 -7.86
C ARG A 15 -1.91 -2.65 -6.91
N ILE A 16 -0.95 -1.87 -7.38
CA ILE A 16 -0.42 -0.73 -6.65
C ILE A 16 -0.43 0.51 -7.52
N TRP A 17 -0.73 1.66 -6.93
CA TRP A 17 -0.66 2.93 -7.63
C TRP A 17 -0.51 4.11 -6.67
N VAL A 18 -0.06 5.25 -7.19
CA VAL A 18 -0.12 6.54 -6.48
C VAL A 18 -1.12 7.43 -7.22
N ASP A 19 -2.11 7.97 -6.51
CA ASP A 19 -3.09 8.86 -7.10
C ASP A 19 -2.60 10.31 -7.21
N ASP A 20 -3.42 11.17 -7.84
CA ASP A 20 -3.07 12.58 -8.08
C ASP A 20 -2.90 13.40 -6.79
N ALA A 21 -3.43 12.91 -5.66
CA ALA A 21 -3.26 13.50 -4.35
C ALA A 21 -1.97 13.04 -3.65
N GLY A 22 -1.19 12.14 -4.27
CA GLY A 22 0.02 11.55 -3.70
C GLY A 22 -0.26 10.41 -2.72
N VAL A 23 -1.48 9.88 -2.69
CA VAL A 23 -1.84 8.74 -1.82
C VAL A 23 -1.47 7.45 -2.52
N GLY A 24 -0.66 6.65 -1.85
CA GLY A 24 -0.37 5.29 -2.28
C GLY A 24 -1.53 4.36 -2.00
N ARG A 25 -1.84 3.50 -2.95
CA ARG A 25 -2.91 2.50 -2.81
C ARG A 25 -2.38 1.13 -3.16
N ILE A 26 -2.68 0.15 -2.31
CA ILE A 26 -2.36 -1.26 -2.51
C ILE A 26 -3.67 -2.03 -2.48
N ARG A 27 -3.99 -2.81 -3.52
CA ARG A 27 -5.15 -3.70 -3.55
C ARG A 27 -4.70 -5.14 -3.75
N ILE A 28 -5.00 -6.00 -2.79
CA ILE A 28 -4.73 -7.43 -2.87
C ILE A 28 -5.94 -8.14 -3.50
N LEU A 29 -5.67 -8.98 -4.50
CA LEU A 29 -6.67 -9.73 -5.27
C LEU A 29 -6.58 -11.24 -5.02
N LYS A 30 -5.37 -11.73 -4.71
CA LYS A 30 -5.09 -13.14 -4.40
C LYS A 30 -3.99 -13.20 -3.33
N ARG A 31 -3.78 -14.40 -2.76
CA ARG A 31 -2.71 -14.64 -1.80
C ARG A 31 -1.36 -14.13 -2.33
N ILE A 32 -0.65 -13.40 -1.46
CA ILE A 32 0.73 -12.97 -1.66
C ILE A 32 1.56 -13.41 -0.47
N ASN A 33 2.84 -13.67 -0.68
CA ASN A 33 3.74 -13.99 0.41
C ASN A 33 4.21 -12.71 1.13
N PHE A 34 4.77 -12.90 2.33
CA PHE A 34 5.23 -11.78 3.17
C PHE A 34 6.32 -10.93 2.49
N LYS A 35 7.25 -11.56 1.78
CA LYS A 35 8.31 -10.84 1.04
C LYS A 35 7.72 -9.89 0.00
N THR A 36 6.72 -10.36 -0.77
CA THR A 36 6.00 -9.52 -1.72
C THR A 36 5.31 -8.37 -1.01
N LEU A 37 4.63 -8.62 0.11
CA LEU A 37 3.98 -7.56 0.88
C LEU A 37 4.98 -6.45 1.25
N VAL A 38 6.10 -6.80 1.87
CA VAL A 38 7.15 -5.84 2.27
C VAL A 38 7.65 -5.03 1.08
N SER A 39 7.99 -5.70 -0.03
CA SER A 39 8.48 -5.03 -1.24
C SER A 39 7.46 -4.05 -1.84
N LEU A 40 6.15 -4.35 -1.76
CA LEU A 40 5.12 -3.41 -2.20
C LEU A 40 5.13 -2.12 -1.36
N PHE A 41 5.30 -2.23 -0.05
CA PHE A 41 5.38 -1.07 0.83
C PHE A 41 6.62 -0.23 0.57
N GLU A 42 7.79 -0.86 0.45
CA GLU A 42 9.05 -0.16 0.15
C GLU A 42 8.97 0.62 -1.17
N GLU A 43 8.45 -0.04 -2.22
CA GLU A 43 8.27 0.57 -3.53
C GLU A 43 7.30 1.76 -3.47
N LEU A 44 6.11 1.55 -2.89
CA LEU A 44 5.09 2.59 -2.80
C LEU A 44 5.57 3.79 -1.99
N HIS A 45 6.26 3.55 -0.88
CA HIS A 45 6.83 4.60 -0.05
C HIS A 45 7.88 5.42 -0.81
N GLY A 46 8.75 4.77 -1.58
CA GLY A 46 9.71 5.47 -2.45
C GLY A 46 9.04 6.33 -3.51
N GLU A 47 7.98 5.81 -4.15
CA GLU A 47 7.23 6.50 -5.17
C GLU A 47 6.42 7.69 -4.63
N ILE A 48 5.83 7.56 -3.44
CA ILE A 48 5.16 8.68 -2.76
C ILE A 48 6.19 9.77 -2.44
N LYS A 49 7.36 9.41 -1.87
CA LYS A 49 8.42 10.36 -1.51
C LYS A 49 8.89 11.22 -2.67
N LYS A 50 9.05 10.64 -3.86
CA LYS A 50 9.41 11.39 -5.08
C LYS A 50 8.38 12.48 -5.43
N ARG A 51 7.11 12.23 -5.12
CA ARG A 51 5.98 13.12 -5.46
C ARG A 51 5.69 14.19 -4.40
N ILE A 52 6.09 13.95 -3.16
CA ILE A 52 5.87 14.89 -2.03
C ILE A 52 7.13 15.69 -1.67
N ALA A 53 8.11 15.82 -2.58
CA ALA A 53 9.36 16.55 -2.34
C ALA A 53 9.09 17.95 -1.75
N GLY A 54 9.32 18.10 -0.43
CA GLY A 54 9.02 19.31 0.35
C GLY A 54 8.04 19.15 1.52
N ASN A 55 7.31 18.01 1.63
CA ASN A 55 6.37 17.78 2.73
C ASN A 55 6.46 16.35 3.31
N PRO A 56 7.50 16.07 4.13
CA PRO A 56 7.85 14.71 4.56
C PRO A 56 6.85 14.04 5.52
N GLY A 57 5.90 14.77 6.11
CA GLY A 57 4.93 14.23 7.08
C GLY A 57 3.68 13.56 6.47
N LYS A 58 3.65 13.31 5.16
CA LYS A 58 2.39 13.06 4.42
C LYS A 58 2.34 11.75 3.65
N VAL A 59 3.21 10.77 3.97
CA VAL A 59 3.09 9.46 3.33
C VAL A 59 1.77 8.83 3.77
N HIS A 60 0.84 8.69 2.83
CA HIS A 60 -0.47 8.09 3.07
C HIS A 60 -0.61 6.86 2.19
N ILE A 61 -0.88 5.71 2.84
CA ILE A 61 -1.08 4.43 2.18
C ILE A 61 -2.44 3.87 2.56
N ILE A 62 -3.24 3.48 1.57
CA ILE A 62 -4.49 2.76 1.77
C ILE A 62 -4.35 1.34 1.22
N PHE A 63 -4.55 0.36 2.08
CA PHE A 63 -4.42 -1.06 1.80
C PHE A 63 -5.80 -1.73 1.75
N TYR A 64 -6.20 -2.18 0.57
CA TYR A 64 -7.46 -2.85 0.31
C TYR A 64 -7.24 -4.36 0.21
N ILE A 65 -8.00 -5.13 0.99
CA ILE A 65 -7.98 -6.60 0.96
C ILE A 65 -9.34 -7.15 1.34
N SER A 66 -9.76 -8.27 0.74
CA SER A 66 -11.00 -8.92 1.17
C SER A 66 -10.85 -9.54 2.56
N LYS A 67 -11.94 -9.60 3.33
CA LYS A 67 -11.91 -10.23 4.65
C LYS A 67 -11.40 -11.68 4.58
N SER A 68 -11.84 -12.45 3.60
CA SER A 68 -11.38 -13.83 3.38
C SER A 68 -9.87 -13.93 3.18
N LEU A 69 -9.29 -13.08 2.33
CA LEU A 69 -7.85 -13.08 2.09
C LEU A 69 -7.07 -12.56 3.30
N TYR A 70 -7.61 -11.57 4.01
CA TYR A 70 -7.01 -11.07 5.24
C TYR A 70 -6.96 -12.15 6.31
N ASP A 71 -8.05 -12.89 6.51
CA ASP A 71 -8.13 -13.95 7.52
C ASP A 71 -7.11 -15.06 7.24
N GLU A 72 -6.85 -15.38 5.96
CA GLU A 72 -5.84 -16.34 5.51
C GLU A 72 -4.40 -15.82 5.53
N MET A 73 -4.15 -14.52 5.75
CA MET A 73 -2.79 -14.00 5.84
C MET A 73 -2.04 -14.60 7.03
N SER A 74 -0.73 -14.80 6.84
CA SER A 74 0.14 -15.24 7.93
C SER A 74 0.14 -14.25 9.09
N VAL A 75 0.41 -14.75 10.30
CA VAL A 75 0.53 -13.93 11.52
C VAL A 75 1.53 -12.80 11.32
N ASN A 76 2.73 -13.09 10.79
CA ASN A 76 3.76 -12.09 10.51
C ASN A 76 3.26 -10.96 9.60
N ALA A 77 2.41 -11.29 8.62
CA ALA A 77 1.89 -10.30 7.70
C ALA A 77 0.84 -9.41 8.39
N LYS A 78 -0.02 -9.98 9.25
CA LYS A 78 -0.96 -9.20 10.08
C LYS A 78 -0.24 -8.31 11.09
N GLU A 79 0.79 -8.84 11.76
CA GLU A 79 1.64 -8.07 12.68
C GLU A 79 2.34 -6.92 11.96
N PHE A 80 2.87 -7.14 10.76
CA PHE A 80 3.46 -6.08 9.95
C PHE A 80 2.45 -5.00 9.58
N LEU A 81 1.22 -5.36 9.18
CA LEU A 81 0.18 -4.37 8.91
C LEU A 81 -0.20 -3.57 10.17
N GLY A 82 -0.28 -4.23 11.33
CA GLY A 82 -0.50 -3.57 12.62
C GLY A 82 0.66 -2.64 13.00
N PHE A 83 1.89 -3.03 12.73
CA PHE A 83 3.07 -2.16 12.87
C PHE A 83 2.98 -0.94 11.95
N CYS A 84 2.57 -1.11 10.69
CA CYS A 84 2.37 0.03 9.79
C CYS A 84 1.31 1.01 10.28
N GLN A 85 0.26 0.53 10.98
CA GLN A 85 -0.78 1.39 11.59
C GLN A 85 -0.27 2.23 12.76
N SER A 86 0.80 1.81 13.46
CA SER A 86 1.35 2.53 14.61
C SER A 86 2.47 3.52 14.26
N CYS A 87 2.90 3.56 13.00
CA CYS A 87 3.96 4.46 12.53
C CYS A 87 3.53 5.94 12.55
N MET A 88 4.20 6.77 13.36
CA MET A 88 3.88 8.21 13.48
C MET A 88 4.16 9.05 12.22
N GLY A 89 4.97 8.55 11.28
CA GLY A 89 5.34 9.26 10.05
C GLY A 89 4.59 8.82 8.78
N ILE A 90 3.69 7.85 8.91
CA ILE A 90 2.94 7.29 7.78
C ILE A 90 1.48 7.16 8.21
N LYS A 91 0.57 7.78 7.47
CA LYS A 91 -0.85 7.47 7.61
C LYS A 91 -1.13 6.17 6.88
N PHE A 92 -1.48 5.12 7.61
CA PHE A 92 -1.82 3.83 7.03
C PHE A 92 -3.27 3.46 7.32
N GLU A 93 -4.02 3.10 6.28
CA GLU A 93 -5.42 2.68 6.38
C GLU A 93 -5.58 1.25 5.85
N LEU A 94 -6.10 0.35 6.68
CA LEU A 94 -6.50 -0.99 6.28
C LEU A 94 -8.00 -0.97 5.98
N VAL A 95 -8.36 -1.26 4.74
CA VAL A 95 -9.76 -1.33 4.28
C VAL A 95 -10.08 -2.78 3.94
N LEU A 96 -10.89 -3.40 4.80
CA LEU A 96 -11.47 -4.71 4.52
C LEU A 96 -12.65 -4.54 3.57
N ILE A 97 -12.53 -5.07 2.35
CA ILE A 97 -13.62 -5.06 1.37
C ILE A 97 -14.46 -6.32 1.51
N GLU A 98 -15.78 -6.17 1.49
CA GLU A 98 -16.70 -7.28 1.28
C GLU A 98 -16.70 -7.59 -0.23
N LEU A 99 -16.47 -8.87 -0.56
CA LEU A 99 -16.55 -9.41 -1.91
C LEU A 99 -17.68 -10.43 -1.96
#